data_AF-M1MXB4-F1
#
_entry.id   AF-M1MXB4-F1
#
_cell.length_a   1.000
_cell.length_b   1.000
_cell.length_c   1.000
_cell.angle_alpha   90.00
_cell.angle_beta   90.00
_cell.angle_gamma   90.00
#
_symmetry.space_group_name_H-M   'P 1'
#
loop_
_entity.id
_entity.type
_entity.pdbx_description
1 polymer ?
#
loop_
_entity_poly.entity_id
_entity_poly.type
_entity_poly.pdbx_seq_one_letter_code
_entity_poly.pdbx_strand_id
1 'polypeptide(L)'
;MGIILVIDVGTSSMRGVLYSKSGEVHKIIQEIYSPEYLINNKVEQDPFTFKEALVNIVKQSVDIVKALSDEIIGISLTSQRSSMIALDSEYNPLRKAIMWQDRRTLEICSNLSQHENYIYERTGLKLSPVFLAPKIAWLKQNEEEIYIKSFKIVTIADYLMCIMTNELRTDYTYGSRTLLMNLHTLKWDADLLNLFDIDEDKLCTLGGQGSIVGYTTDDFSKLSGLKTGIPVISAGGDQQCSAMGNGVINEGDTQVTTGTGSFVITSSDKIHIDPVSKVICSVSAVPNKYILEASILTSGTIYNWFNNNFYCSDETAEYNYDKINFDAESSEPGSNGIILLPYFQGSGSPNWNPNATGLFHGVSLGTRRGDFSRSILEGIAAEIGENLDILRSYVGKIARINISGGLTKNPLFNQIQADMYGESVNLPSDFETTALGAFASAAVALGLHKSITEALECSNKYKENTVYKPILNNIEIYYNIKIRRKAVYNDLYNGNNQLNYSDSKKVSIVR
;
A
#
# COMPACT_ATOMS: atom_id res chain seq x y z
N MET A 1 -11.50 -26.83 19.11
CA MET A 1 -10.99 -26.83 17.73
C MET A 1 -9.93 -25.75 17.71
N GLY A 2 -9.88 -24.73 16.85
CA GLY A 2 -8.96 -23.62 17.10
C GLY A 2 -9.07 -22.53 16.04
N ILE A 3 -9.16 -21.29 16.51
CA ILE A 3 -9.39 -20.09 15.70
C ILE A 3 -8.17 -19.18 15.73
N ILE A 4 -7.81 -18.64 14.56
CA ILE A 4 -6.84 -17.55 14.45
C ILE A 4 -7.63 -16.24 14.35
N LEU A 5 -7.33 -15.30 15.26
CA LEU A 5 -7.84 -13.93 15.16
C LEU A 5 -6.83 -13.09 14.39
N VAL A 6 -7.20 -12.64 13.19
CA VAL A 6 -6.42 -11.66 12.44
C VAL A 6 -6.91 -10.26 12.80
N ILE A 7 -6.00 -9.39 13.21
CA ILE A 7 -6.24 -7.96 13.42
C ILE A 7 -5.63 -7.20 12.24
N ASP A 8 -6.49 -6.58 11.43
CA ASP A 8 -6.11 -5.75 10.29
C ASP A 8 -6.39 -4.27 10.61
N VAL A 9 -5.33 -3.50 10.80
CA VAL A 9 -5.39 -2.11 11.27
C VAL A 9 -5.23 -1.15 10.11
N GLY A 10 -6.35 -0.68 9.56
CA GLY A 10 -6.38 0.35 8.53
C GLY A 10 -6.37 1.77 9.09
N THR A 11 -6.42 2.76 8.20
CA THR A 11 -6.45 4.18 8.60
C THR A 11 -7.81 4.64 9.13
N SER A 12 -8.91 4.09 8.61
CA SER A 12 -10.28 4.47 8.99
C SER A 12 -11.06 3.39 9.74
N SER A 13 -10.47 2.21 9.95
CA SER A 13 -11.06 1.15 10.75
C SER A 13 -10.04 0.08 11.10
N MET A 14 -10.26 -0.61 12.23
CA MET A 14 -9.63 -1.87 12.56
C MET A 14 -10.62 -3.00 12.34
N ARG A 15 -10.15 -4.12 11.78
CA ARG A 15 -10.97 -5.31 11.54
C ARG A 15 -10.39 -6.50 12.28
N GLY A 16 -11.27 -7.27 12.91
CA GLY A 16 -10.97 -8.58 13.47
C GLY A 16 -11.59 -9.66 12.61
N VAL A 17 -10.79 -10.58 12.08
CA VAL A 17 -11.26 -11.67 11.24
C VAL A 17 -10.96 -13.01 11.91
N LEU A 18 -12.00 -13.79 12.18
CA LEU A 18 -11.90 -15.10 12.80
C LEU A 18 -11.77 -16.17 11.73
N TYR A 19 -10.57 -16.72 11.59
CA TYR A 19 -10.27 -17.81 10.67
C TYR A 19 -10.24 -19.15 11.38
N SER A 20 -10.87 -20.16 10.77
CA SER A 20 -10.65 -21.56 11.12
C SER A 20 -9.22 -22.00 10.73
N LYS A 21 -8.78 -23.16 11.20
CA LYS A 21 -7.48 -23.76 10.78
C LYS A 21 -7.40 -24.02 9.27
N SER A 22 -8.53 -24.21 8.61
CA SER A 22 -8.61 -24.39 7.15
C SER A 22 -8.75 -23.09 6.37
N GLY A 23 -8.70 -21.93 7.06
CA GLY A 23 -8.81 -20.62 6.43
C GLY A 23 -10.23 -20.22 6.04
N GLU A 24 -11.25 -20.82 6.66
CA GLU A 24 -12.64 -20.38 6.53
C GLU A 24 -12.89 -19.19 7.45
N VAL A 25 -13.55 -18.15 6.94
CA VAL A 25 -13.92 -16.97 7.74
C VAL A 25 -15.22 -17.24 8.49
N HIS A 26 -15.17 -17.30 9.81
CA HIS A 26 -16.37 -17.43 10.65
C HIS A 26 -17.05 -16.10 10.91
N LYS A 27 -16.28 -15.03 11.12
CA LYS A 27 -16.81 -13.70 11.40
C LYS A 27 -15.79 -12.62 11.09
N ILE A 28 -16.31 -11.48 10.64
CA ILE A 28 -15.59 -10.21 10.56
C ILE A 28 -16.24 -9.25 11.57
N ILE A 29 -15.41 -8.62 12.39
CA ILE A 29 -15.74 -7.57 13.34
C ILE A 29 -15.03 -6.30 12.87
N GLN A 30 -15.67 -5.15 12.97
CA GLN A 30 -15.09 -3.89 12.51
C GLN A 30 -15.36 -2.78 13.53
N GLU A 31 -14.30 -2.08 13.90
CA GLU A 31 -14.35 -0.87 14.70
C GLU A 31 -13.89 0.31 13.82
N ILE A 32 -14.73 1.33 13.70
CA ILE A 32 -14.49 2.47 12.82
C ILE A 32 -13.91 3.62 13.65
N TYR A 33 -12.93 4.32 13.08
CA TYR A 33 -12.36 5.54 13.64
C TYR A 33 -11.87 6.44 12.50
N SER A 34 -11.55 7.69 12.82
CA SER A 34 -11.00 8.61 11.82
C SER A 34 -9.77 9.31 12.39
N PRO A 35 -8.72 9.51 11.58
CA PRO A 35 -7.70 10.47 11.94
C PRO A 35 -8.27 11.89 11.92
N GLU A 36 -7.59 12.78 12.65
CA GLU A 36 -7.82 14.21 12.67
C GLU A 36 -7.00 14.88 11.57
N TYR A 37 -7.69 15.51 10.62
CA TYR A 37 -7.08 16.32 9.57
C TYR A 37 -6.98 17.77 10.03
N LEU A 38 -5.76 18.24 10.23
CA LEU A 38 -5.45 19.55 10.77
C LEU A 38 -4.90 20.47 9.67
N ILE A 39 -4.80 21.77 9.98
CA ILE A 39 -4.26 22.77 9.05
C ILE A 39 -2.80 22.44 8.67
N ASN A 40 -2.37 22.92 7.49
CA ASN A 40 -1.03 22.70 6.94
C ASN A 40 -0.69 21.23 6.68
N ASN A 41 -1.67 20.43 6.22
CA ASN A 41 -1.50 19.03 5.84
C ASN A 41 -0.99 18.13 7.00
N LYS A 42 -1.35 18.47 8.23
CA LYS A 42 -1.07 17.68 9.42
C LYS A 42 -2.18 16.65 9.61
N VAL A 43 -1.82 15.43 9.97
CA VAL A 43 -2.75 14.33 10.21
C VAL A 43 -2.32 13.59 11.47
N GLU A 44 -3.18 13.62 12.49
CA GLU A 44 -2.91 13.01 13.79
C GLU A 44 -4.02 12.06 14.21
N GLN A 45 -3.73 11.13 15.12
CA GLN A 45 -4.76 10.27 15.70
C GLN A 45 -4.41 9.91 17.14
N ASP A 46 -5.40 9.89 18.03
CA ASP A 46 -5.20 9.45 19.41
C ASP A 46 -4.84 7.95 19.45
N PRO A 47 -3.67 7.55 19.98
CA PRO A 47 -3.30 6.14 20.10
C PRO A 47 -4.25 5.33 21.00
N PHE A 48 -4.95 5.98 21.95
CA PHE A 48 -5.95 5.29 22.77
C PHE A 48 -7.11 4.73 21.93
N THR A 49 -7.47 5.39 20.82
CA THR A 49 -8.47 4.88 19.89
C THR A 49 -8.08 3.51 19.31
N PHE A 50 -6.80 3.29 18.99
CA PHE A 50 -6.35 1.99 18.49
C PHE A 50 -6.39 0.91 19.59
N LYS A 51 -6.02 1.27 20.82
CA LYS A 51 -6.08 0.38 21.99
C LYS A 51 -7.52 -0.06 22.28
N GLU A 52 -8.46 0.88 22.30
CA GLU A 52 -9.88 0.60 22.53
C GLU A 52 -10.48 -0.28 21.43
N ALA A 53 -10.20 0.03 20.16
CA ALA A 53 -10.64 -0.77 19.03
C ALA A 53 -10.11 -2.21 19.11
N LEU A 54 -8.82 -2.39 19.43
CA LEU A 54 -8.22 -3.71 19.64
C LEU A 54 -8.95 -4.49 20.75
N VAL A 55 -9.13 -3.88 21.93
CA VAL A 55 -9.79 -4.53 23.06
C VAL A 55 -11.23 -4.89 22.74
N ASN A 56 -11.98 -4.01 22.06
CA ASN A 56 -13.36 -4.26 21.66
C ASN A 56 -13.48 -5.41 20.66
N ILE A 57 -12.60 -5.45 19.64
CA ILE A 57 -12.55 -6.55 18.68
C ILE A 57 -12.24 -7.87 19.37
N VAL A 58 -11.27 -7.88 20.28
CA VAL A 58 -10.88 -9.11 21.00
C VAL A 58 -12.00 -9.58 21.92
N LYS A 59 -12.69 -8.69 22.65
CA LYS A 59 -13.87 -9.06 23.47
C LYS A 59 -14.96 -9.73 22.64
N GLN A 60 -15.38 -9.08 21.55
CA GLN A 60 -16.38 -9.62 20.64
C GLN A 60 -15.93 -10.97 20.05
N SER A 61 -14.66 -11.08 19.68
CA SER A 61 -14.06 -12.32 19.17
C SER A 61 -14.15 -13.45 20.19
N VAL A 62 -13.80 -13.19 21.45
CA VAL A 62 -13.89 -14.15 22.55
C VAL A 62 -15.32 -14.64 22.74
N ASP A 63 -16.30 -13.74 22.75
CA ASP A 63 -17.71 -14.10 22.93
C ASP A 63 -18.23 -14.97 21.78
N ILE A 64 -17.89 -14.62 20.54
CA ILE A 64 -18.24 -15.39 19.34
C ILE A 64 -17.59 -16.79 19.37
N VAL A 65 -16.30 -16.87 19.67
CA VAL A 65 -15.55 -18.13 19.67
C VAL A 65 -16.05 -19.06 20.80
N LYS A 66 -16.39 -18.51 21.98
CA LYS A 66 -17.06 -19.27 23.05
C LYS A 66 -18.41 -19.83 22.59
N ALA A 67 -19.22 -19.05 21.87
CA ALA A 67 -20.50 -19.52 21.34
C ALA A 67 -20.35 -20.66 20.32
N LEU A 68 -19.20 -20.73 19.63
CA LEU A 68 -18.83 -21.82 18.73
C LEU A 68 -18.25 -23.05 19.45
N SER A 69 -18.14 -23.03 20.79
CA SER A 69 -17.43 -24.05 21.58
C SER A 69 -15.99 -24.27 21.10
N ASP A 70 -15.33 -23.18 20.69
CA ASP A 70 -13.95 -23.19 20.21
C ASP A 70 -13.04 -22.27 21.03
N GLU A 71 -11.76 -22.17 20.68
CA GLU A 71 -10.78 -21.30 21.34
C GLU A 71 -9.93 -20.53 20.34
N ILE A 72 -9.51 -19.31 20.70
CA ILE A 72 -8.52 -18.55 19.94
C ILE A 72 -7.14 -19.11 20.29
N ILE A 73 -6.42 -19.62 19.30
CA ILE A 73 -5.11 -20.27 19.47
C ILE A 73 -3.93 -19.37 19.06
N GLY A 74 -4.21 -18.22 18.45
CA GLY A 74 -3.21 -17.23 18.09
C GLY A 74 -3.84 -15.94 17.55
N ILE A 75 -3.10 -14.84 17.68
CA ILE A 75 -3.45 -13.54 17.11
C ILE A 75 -2.41 -13.18 16.06
N SER A 76 -2.86 -12.82 14.85
CA SER A 76 -2.01 -12.27 13.80
C SER A 76 -2.29 -10.79 13.65
N LEU A 77 -1.27 -9.95 13.62
CA LEU A 77 -1.44 -8.51 13.44
C LEU A 77 -0.79 -8.03 12.14
N THR A 78 -1.58 -7.30 11.35
CA THR A 78 -1.15 -6.50 10.20
C THR A 78 -1.68 -5.08 10.36
N SER A 79 -0.93 -4.11 9.89
CA SER A 79 -1.25 -2.69 10.13
C SER A 79 -0.74 -1.81 9.00
N GLN A 80 -1.42 -0.68 8.82
CA GLN A 80 -0.89 0.48 8.13
C GLN A 80 0.54 0.81 8.56
N ARG A 81 1.30 1.39 7.64
CA ARG A 81 2.76 1.53 7.75
C ARG A 81 3.15 2.96 8.11
N SER A 82 4.33 3.14 8.69
CA SER A 82 5.04 4.42 8.79
C SER A 82 4.40 5.56 9.61
N SER A 83 3.36 5.27 10.42
CA SER A 83 2.90 6.18 11.49
C SER A 83 3.87 6.16 12.69
N MET A 84 3.89 7.24 13.47
CA MET A 84 4.79 7.42 14.62
C MET A 84 4.01 7.62 15.92
N ILE A 85 4.31 6.82 16.94
CA ILE A 85 3.85 6.99 18.32
C ILE A 85 5.07 7.09 19.23
N ALA A 86 5.12 8.11 20.09
CA ALA A 86 6.13 8.27 21.12
C ALA A 86 5.60 7.74 22.46
N LEU A 87 6.31 6.78 23.06
CA LEU A 87 5.93 6.12 24.31
C LEU A 87 6.89 6.48 25.44
N ASP A 88 6.38 6.65 26.65
CA ASP A 88 7.20 6.69 27.86
C ASP A 88 7.65 5.29 28.32
N SER A 89 8.38 5.21 29.44
CA SER A 89 8.88 3.94 30.01
C SER A 89 7.79 3.02 30.55
N GLU A 90 6.56 3.52 30.73
CA GLU A 90 5.38 2.76 31.14
C GLU A 90 4.49 2.40 29.92
N TYR A 91 4.98 2.66 28.71
CA TYR A 91 4.29 2.42 27.44
C TYR A 91 3.04 3.28 27.23
N ASN A 92 2.95 4.44 27.90
CA ASN A 92 1.91 5.40 27.65
C ASN A 92 2.29 6.34 26.49
N PRO A 93 1.36 6.63 25.57
CA PRO A 93 1.59 7.62 24.53
C PRO A 93 1.81 9.03 25.11
N LEU A 94 2.90 9.68 24.70
CA LEU A 94 3.25 11.04 25.12
C LEU A 94 2.58 12.14 24.29
N ARG A 95 1.99 11.77 23.14
CA ARG A 95 1.28 12.64 22.20
C ARG A 95 0.41 11.81 21.25
N LYS A 96 -0.44 12.49 20.48
CA LYS A 96 -1.17 11.86 19.36
C LYS A 96 -0.20 11.22 18.37
N ALA A 97 -0.58 10.12 17.73
CA ALA A 97 0.20 9.55 16.64
C ALA A 97 0.33 10.56 15.49
N ILE A 98 1.53 10.70 14.90
CA ILE A 98 1.65 11.34 13.58
C ILE A 98 1.40 10.27 12.53
N MET A 99 0.36 10.48 11.73
CA MET A 99 -0.10 9.50 10.74
C MET A 99 0.77 9.52 9.49
N TRP A 100 0.72 8.44 8.71
CA TRP A 100 1.53 8.31 7.49
C TRP A 100 1.19 9.34 6.40
N GLN A 101 -0.04 9.86 6.37
CA GLN A 101 -0.46 10.93 5.46
C GLN A 101 0.09 12.32 5.82
N ASP A 102 0.64 12.49 7.02
CA ASP A 102 1.09 13.78 7.52
C ASP A 102 2.27 14.30 6.70
N ARG A 103 2.21 15.59 6.32
CA ARG A 103 3.22 16.25 5.47
C ARG A 103 4.03 17.32 6.21
N ARG A 104 3.99 17.38 7.54
CA ARG A 104 4.73 18.39 8.33
C ARG A 104 6.25 18.31 8.16
N THR A 105 6.76 17.19 7.68
CA THR A 105 8.19 16.88 7.55
C THR A 105 8.74 17.15 6.13
N LEU A 106 7.97 17.84 5.28
CA LEU A 106 8.40 18.21 3.93
C LEU A 106 9.69 19.04 3.91
N GLU A 107 9.85 19.97 4.86
CA GLU A 107 11.05 20.80 4.97
C GLU A 107 12.29 19.97 5.32
N ILE A 108 12.15 19.03 6.27
CA ILE A 108 13.21 18.08 6.62
C ILE A 108 13.61 17.24 5.40
N CYS A 109 12.63 16.74 4.64
CA CYS A 109 12.90 16.00 3.41
C CYS A 109 13.60 16.87 2.36
N SER A 110 13.20 18.13 2.20
CA SER A 110 13.81 19.06 1.24
C SER A 110 15.27 19.37 1.58
N ASN A 111 15.55 19.58 2.87
CA ASN A 111 16.91 19.85 3.36
C ASN A 111 17.86 18.66 3.19
N LEU A 112 17.31 17.44 3.17
CA LEU A 112 18.06 16.20 2.99
C LEU A 112 18.04 15.66 1.54
N SER A 113 17.46 16.40 0.59
CA SER A 113 17.30 15.96 -0.81
C SER A 113 18.63 15.60 -1.50
N GLN A 114 19.72 16.29 -1.17
CA GLN A 114 21.06 15.96 -1.69
C GLN A 114 21.58 14.57 -1.25
N HIS A 115 20.98 13.99 -0.20
CA HIS A 115 21.29 12.65 0.30
C HIS A 115 20.31 11.57 -0.20
N GLU A 116 19.37 11.89 -1.09
CA GLU A 116 18.34 10.94 -1.53
C GLU A 116 18.94 9.63 -2.08
N ASN A 117 19.96 9.71 -2.96
CA ASN A 117 20.63 8.52 -3.50
C ASN A 117 21.30 7.70 -2.38
N TYR A 118 21.96 8.37 -1.45
CA TYR A 118 22.63 7.74 -0.31
C TYR A 118 21.66 6.94 0.59
N ILE A 119 20.48 7.53 0.82
CA ILE A 119 19.39 6.91 1.57
C ILE A 119 18.79 5.75 0.77
N TYR A 120 18.52 5.94 -0.52
CA TYR A 120 17.92 4.94 -1.38
C TYR A 120 18.80 3.69 -1.52
N GLU A 121 20.11 3.84 -1.68
CA GLU A 121 21.06 2.72 -1.77
C GLU A 121 21.04 1.79 -0.56
N ARG A 122 20.75 2.33 0.62
CA ARG A 122 20.69 1.59 1.89
C ARG A 122 19.30 1.06 2.19
N THR A 123 18.27 1.84 1.91
CA THR A 123 16.91 1.61 2.41
C THR A 123 15.94 1.10 1.36
N GLY A 124 16.27 1.25 0.07
CA GLY A 124 15.34 0.99 -1.04
C GLY A 124 14.20 2.01 -1.15
N LEU A 125 14.22 3.09 -0.37
CA LEU A 125 13.14 4.07 -0.31
C LEU A 125 13.60 5.45 -0.78
N LYS A 126 12.68 6.17 -1.42
CA LYS A 126 12.85 7.61 -1.66
C LYS A 126 12.66 8.40 -0.38
N LEU A 127 13.31 9.55 -0.28
CA LEU A 127 13.08 10.46 0.82
C LEU A 127 11.65 11.04 0.72
N SER A 128 10.84 10.86 1.76
CA SER A 128 9.44 11.25 1.73
C SER A 128 8.88 11.45 3.14
N PRO A 129 7.95 12.40 3.34
CA PRO A 129 7.29 12.61 4.64
C PRO A 129 6.47 11.40 5.12
N VAL A 130 6.14 10.48 4.20
CA VAL A 130 5.42 9.24 4.51
C VAL A 130 6.18 8.37 5.50
N PHE A 131 7.52 8.38 5.49
CA PHE A 131 8.32 7.44 6.29
C PHE A 131 8.57 7.94 7.72
N LEU A 132 9.11 7.05 8.56
CA LEU A 132 9.23 7.28 10.00
C LEU A 132 10.34 8.28 10.37
N ALA A 133 11.54 8.17 9.78
CA ALA A 133 12.70 8.97 10.18
C ALA A 133 12.44 10.49 10.16
N PRO A 134 11.85 11.09 9.11
CA PRO A 134 11.58 12.53 9.11
C PRO A 134 10.61 12.95 10.22
N LYS A 135 9.71 12.07 10.66
CA LYS A 135 8.77 12.34 11.78
C LYS A 135 9.50 12.35 13.12
N ILE A 136 10.45 11.43 13.31
CA ILE A 136 11.28 11.38 14.52
C ILE A 136 12.19 12.62 14.59
N ALA A 137 12.86 12.96 13.48
CA ALA A 137 13.67 14.17 13.38
C ALA A 137 12.84 15.44 13.68
N TRP A 138 11.61 15.51 13.16
CA TRP A 138 10.69 16.59 13.47
C TRP A 138 10.34 16.65 14.95
N LEU A 139 10.04 15.51 15.58
CA LEU A 139 9.74 15.43 17.01
C LEU A 139 10.91 15.98 17.84
N LYS A 140 12.14 15.60 17.51
CA LYS A 140 13.34 16.10 18.21
C LYS A 140 13.50 17.62 18.04
N GLN A 141 13.28 18.15 16.83
CA GLN A 141 13.47 19.58 16.53
C GLN A 141 12.35 20.49 17.07
N ASN A 142 11.12 19.99 17.19
CA ASN A 142 9.94 20.82 17.46
C ASN A 142 9.28 20.53 18.82
N GLU A 143 9.47 19.33 19.35
CA GLU A 143 8.89 18.86 20.61
C GLU A 143 9.96 18.10 21.42
N GLU A 144 11.12 18.73 21.60
CA GLU A 144 12.32 18.12 22.22
C GLU A 144 12.03 17.48 23.58
N GLU A 145 11.22 18.11 24.44
CA GLU A 145 10.84 17.55 25.73
C GLU A 145 10.14 16.18 25.61
N ILE A 146 9.31 16.00 24.57
CA ILE A 146 8.64 14.73 24.31
C ILE A 146 9.66 13.72 23.78
N TYR A 147 10.56 14.12 22.88
CA TYR A 147 11.63 13.26 22.40
C TYR A 147 12.52 12.74 23.55
N ILE A 148 12.92 13.61 24.47
CA ILE A 148 13.72 13.26 25.64
C ILE A 148 12.96 12.27 26.53
N LYS A 149 11.69 12.54 26.84
CA LYS A 149 10.83 11.65 27.65
C LYS A 149 10.48 10.32 26.98
N SER A 150 10.59 10.24 25.65
CA SER A 150 10.27 9.02 24.92
C SER A 150 11.25 7.90 25.27
N PHE A 151 10.74 6.81 25.81
CA PHE A 151 11.49 5.57 25.96
C PHE A 151 11.65 4.86 24.61
N LYS A 152 10.56 4.74 23.84
CA LYS A 152 10.57 4.19 22.49
C LYS A 152 9.66 4.99 21.55
N ILE A 153 10.04 5.04 20.29
CA ILE A 153 9.27 5.59 19.19
C ILE A 153 8.94 4.45 18.24
N VAL A 154 7.64 4.25 18.04
CA VAL A 154 7.10 2.99 17.54
C VAL A 154 6.07 3.22 16.45
N THR A 155 5.80 2.19 15.65
CA THR A 155 4.65 2.19 14.74
C THR A 155 3.36 1.78 15.46
N ILE A 156 2.21 1.88 14.78
CA ILE A 156 0.93 1.42 15.34
C ILE A 156 0.96 -0.10 15.61
N ALA A 157 1.61 -0.88 14.74
CA ALA A 157 1.76 -2.31 14.93
C ALA A 157 2.53 -2.64 16.21
N ASP A 158 3.69 -2.02 16.38
CA ASP A 158 4.55 -2.20 17.55
C ASP A 158 3.80 -1.86 18.85
N TYR A 159 3.05 -0.75 18.86
CA TYR A 159 2.24 -0.32 20.00
C TYR A 159 1.14 -1.34 20.35
N LEU A 160 0.39 -1.83 19.35
CA LEU A 160 -0.68 -2.81 19.58
C LEU A 160 -0.15 -4.17 20.01
N MET A 161 0.98 -4.61 19.46
CA MET A 161 1.68 -5.82 19.92
C MET A 161 2.16 -5.66 21.36
N CYS A 162 2.72 -4.49 21.71
CA CYS A 162 3.12 -4.17 23.09
C CYS A 162 1.93 -4.20 24.06
N ILE A 163 0.78 -3.65 23.69
CA ILE A 163 -0.44 -3.71 24.53
C ILE A 163 -0.82 -5.15 24.88
N MET A 164 -0.64 -6.08 23.94
CA MET A 164 -0.98 -7.49 24.15
C MET A 164 0.09 -8.24 24.93
N THR A 165 1.37 -7.93 24.70
CA THR A 165 2.50 -8.82 25.06
C THR A 165 3.53 -8.21 26.02
N ASN A 166 3.49 -6.90 26.24
CA ASN A 166 4.57 -6.10 26.86
C ASN A 166 5.92 -6.12 26.11
N GLU A 167 5.96 -6.65 24.89
CA GLU A 167 7.16 -6.70 24.06
C GLU A 167 7.16 -5.58 23.01
N LEU A 168 8.28 -4.87 22.91
CA LEU A 168 8.50 -3.79 21.94
C LEU A 168 9.47 -4.27 20.84
N ARG A 169 8.89 -4.67 19.71
CA ARG A 169 9.62 -5.24 18.58
C ARG A 169 9.03 -4.73 17.27
N THR A 170 9.90 -4.28 16.38
CA THR A 170 9.53 -3.88 15.02
C THR A 170 9.96 -4.97 14.06
N ASP A 171 9.04 -5.49 13.25
CA ASP A 171 9.43 -6.45 12.23
C ASP A 171 10.17 -5.80 11.05
N TYR A 172 10.87 -6.59 10.23
CA TYR A 172 11.64 -6.07 9.10
C TYR A 172 10.78 -5.40 8.01
N THR A 173 9.47 -5.73 7.90
CA THR A 173 8.58 -5.05 6.94
C THR A 173 8.27 -3.62 7.39
N TYR A 174 8.07 -3.39 8.69
CA TYR A 174 7.93 -2.05 9.24
C TYR A 174 9.28 -1.32 9.29
N GLY A 175 10.35 -2.02 9.68
CA GLY A 175 11.72 -1.52 9.71
C GLY A 175 12.19 -1.00 8.34
N SER A 176 11.91 -1.76 7.26
CA SER A 176 12.19 -1.35 5.87
C SER A 176 11.33 -0.19 5.36
N ARG A 177 10.41 0.33 6.18
CA ARG A 177 9.55 1.49 5.88
C ARG A 177 9.85 2.69 6.78
N THR A 178 11.05 2.74 7.36
CA THR A 178 11.48 3.79 8.29
C THR A 178 12.41 4.84 7.69
N LEU A 179 13.18 4.52 6.64
CA LEU A 179 14.42 5.22 6.21
C LEU A 179 15.62 5.05 7.16
N LEU A 180 15.55 4.14 8.14
CA LEU A 180 16.63 3.91 9.12
C LEU A 180 17.20 2.50 9.06
N MET A 181 16.45 1.52 8.54
CA MET A 181 16.93 0.16 8.40
C MET A 181 17.69 -0.01 7.09
N ASN A 182 18.92 -0.53 7.17
CA ASN A 182 19.67 -0.95 6.00
C ASN A 182 19.11 -2.30 5.49
N LEU A 183 18.67 -2.35 4.24
CA LEU A 183 18.09 -3.55 3.63
C LEU A 183 19.10 -4.69 3.51
N HIS A 184 20.39 -4.39 3.33
CA HIS A 184 21.44 -5.39 3.14
C HIS A 184 21.81 -6.09 4.44
N THR A 185 21.76 -5.38 5.56
CA THR A 185 22.14 -5.93 6.87
C THR A 185 20.96 -6.26 7.78
N LEU A 186 19.75 -5.77 7.46
CA LEU A 186 18.55 -5.85 8.29
C LEU A 186 18.76 -5.32 9.72
N LYS A 187 19.53 -4.22 9.83
CA LYS A 187 19.83 -3.52 11.08
C LYS A 187 19.55 -2.03 10.93
N TRP A 188 19.39 -1.34 12.04
CA TRP A 188 19.45 0.12 12.05
C TRP A 188 20.82 0.57 11.53
N ASP A 189 20.81 1.51 10.59
CA ASP A 189 22.00 2.02 9.93
C ASP A 189 22.52 3.24 10.68
N ALA A 190 23.72 3.15 11.25
CA ALA A 190 24.31 4.20 12.07
C ALA A 190 24.48 5.52 11.29
N ASP A 191 24.78 5.46 9.99
CA ASP A 191 24.94 6.68 9.19
C ASP A 191 23.59 7.35 8.91
N LEU A 192 22.54 6.56 8.67
CA LEU A 192 21.19 7.11 8.52
C LEU A 192 20.65 7.69 9.83
N LEU A 193 20.90 7.02 10.97
CA LEU A 193 20.57 7.54 12.29
C LEU A 193 21.25 8.90 12.53
N ASN A 194 22.55 9.01 12.23
CA ASN A 194 23.28 10.27 12.31
C ASN A 194 22.72 11.32 11.35
N LEU A 195 22.37 10.94 10.12
CA LEU A 195 21.84 11.85 9.10
C LEU A 195 20.50 12.49 9.52
N PHE A 196 19.64 11.72 10.19
CA PHE A 196 18.36 12.21 10.71
C PHE A 196 18.43 12.73 12.16
N ASP A 197 19.61 12.70 12.78
CA ASP A 197 19.84 13.05 14.20
C ASP A 197 18.95 12.24 15.18
N ILE A 198 18.98 10.91 15.05
CA ILE A 198 18.14 9.99 15.83
C ILE A 198 18.99 9.07 16.69
N ASP A 199 18.70 9.03 17.99
CA ASP A 199 19.31 8.08 18.92
C ASP A 199 18.72 6.67 18.72
N GLU A 200 19.60 5.67 18.53
CA GLU A 200 19.20 4.28 18.28
C GLU A 200 18.39 3.68 19.43
N ASP A 201 18.65 4.10 20.67
CA ASP A 201 17.96 3.63 21.87
C ASP A 201 16.48 4.02 21.89
N LYS A 202 16.04 4.99 21.08
CA LYS A 202 14.63 5.32 20.88
C LYS A 202 13.90 4.32 19.99
N LEU A 203 14.61 3.44 19.27
CA LEU A 203 14.00 2.49 18.35
C LEU A 203 13.78 1.12 19.00
N CYS A 204 12.78 0.38 18.52
CA CYS A 204 12.58 -1.01 18.92
C CYS A 204 13.67 -1.91 18.35
N THR A 205 13.84 -3.07 18.98
CA THR A 205 14.67 -4.14 18.40
C THR A 205 13.99 -4.68 17.15
N LEU A 206 14.77 -4.87 16.08
CA LEU A 206 14.28 -5.43 14.83
C LEU A 206 14.13 -6.96 14.89
N GLY A 207 13.16 -7.51 14.16
CA GLY A 207 13.06 -8.95 13.98
C GLY A 207 12.28 -9.42 12.77
N GLY A 208 12.27 -10.73 12.53
CA GLY A 208 11.57 -11.32 11.40
C GLY A 208 10.05 -11.19 11.49
N GLN A 209 9.44 -10.81 10.37
CA GLN A 209 8.02 -10.96 10.12
C GLN A 209 7.61 -12.44 10.09
N GLY A 210 6.35 -12.72 10.40
CA GLY A 210 5.82 -14.07 10.58
C GLY A 210 6.33 -14.79 11.84
N SER A 211 7.00 -14.08 12.76
CA SER A 211 7.46 -14.63 14.03
C SER A 211 6.51 -14.27 15.18
N ILE A 212 6.51 -15.10 16.21
CA ILE A 212 5.86 -14.78 17.50
C ILE A 212 6.64 -13.64 18.14
N VAL A 213 5.95 -12.52 18.37
CA VAL A 213 6.51 -11.34 19.03
C VAL A 213 6.51 -11.53 20.54
N GLY A 214 5.44 -12.14 21.06
CA GLY A 214 5.25 -12.45 22.47
C GLY A 214 3.94 -13.18 22.69
N TYR A 215 3.51 -13.24 23.95
CA TYR A 215 2.29 -13.92 24.35
C TYR A 215 1.39 -12.98 25.14
N THR A 216 0.07 -13.15 25.03
CA THR A 216 -0.89 -12.32 25.76
C THR A 216 -0.62 -12.35 27.26
N THR A 217 -0.56 -11.17 27.88
CA THR A 217 -0.31 -11.02 29.32
C THR A 217 -1.57 -11.20 30.16
N ASP A 218 -1.41 -11.38 31.47
CA ASP A 218 -2.54 -11.40 32.41
C ASP A 218 -3.33 -10.09 32.42
N ASP A 219 -2.65 -8.95 32.26
CA ASP A 219 -3.32 -7.65 32.23
C ASP A 219 -4.13 -7.47 30.95
N PHE A 220 -3.60 -7.88 29.80
CA PHE A 220 -4.38 -7.90 28.57
C PHE A 220 -5.55 -8.90 28.65
N SER A 221 -5.36 -10.04 29.31
CA SER A 221 -6.42 -11.02 29.58
C SER A 221 -7.57 -10.41 30.40
N LYS A 222 -7.27 -9.69 31.49
CA LYS A 222 -8.28 -8.98 32.29
C LYS A 222 -9.02 -7.92 31.49
N LEU A 223 -8.32 -7.20 30.60
CA LEU A 223 -8.91 -6.14 29.78
C LEU A 223 -9.83 -6.68 28.69
N SER A 224 -9.48 -7.80 28.06
CA SER A 224 -10.10 -8.29 26.82
C SER A 224 -10.96 -9.55 26.99
N GLY A 225 -10.81 -10.27 28.10
CA GLY A 225 -11.44 -11.58 28.31
C GLY A 225 -10.76 -12.74 27.55
N LEU A 226 -9.70 -12.46 26.79
CA LEU A 226 -8.88 -13.47 26.11
C LEU A 226 -8.01 -14.21 27.12
N LYS A 227 -7.68 -15.48 26.85
CA LYS A 227 -6.78 -16.26 27.71
C LYS A 227 -5.35 -15.66 27.72
N THR A 228 -4.65 -15.73 28.85
CA THR A 228 -3.21 -15.48 28.94
C THR A 228 -2.43 -16.54 28.15
N GLY A 229 -1.30 -16.16 27.56
CA GLY A 229 -0.38 -17.10 26.90
C GLY A 229 -0.73 -17.40 25.45
N ILE A 230 -1.63 -16.64 24.83
CA ILE A 230 -1.93 -16.76 23.39
C ILE A 230 -0.80 -16.10 22.59
N PRO A 231 -0.18 -16.79 21.63
CA PRO A 231 0.89 -16.21 20.81
C PRO A 231 0.35 -15.07 19.94
N VAL A 232 1.12 -13.99 19.87
CA VAL A 232 0.88 -12.82 19.01
C VAL A 232 1.96 -12.78 17.93
N ILE A 233 1.53 -12.82 16.67
CA ILE A 233 2.38 -12.89 15.48
C ILE A 233 2.34 -11.54 14.77
N SER A 234 3.50 -11.00 14.40
CA SER A 234 3.58 -9.89 13.46
C SER A 234 3.55 -10.44 12.04
N ALA A 235 2.50 -10.17 11.27
CA ALA A 235 2.39 -10.67 9.90
C ALA A 235 3.12 -9.79 8.88
N GLY A 236 3.38 -8.53 9.24
CA GLY A 236 3.94 -7.51 8.38
C GLY A 236 2.94 -6.41 8.01
N GLY A 237 3.46 -5.38 7.34
CA GLY A 237 2.66 -4.23 6.88
C GLY A 237 1.50 -4.62 5.96
N ASP A 238 0.44 -3.81 5.99
CA ASP A 238 -0.82 -4.04 5.24
C ASP A 238 -0.63 -4.37 3.75
N GLN A 239 0.16 -3.59 3.02
CA GLN A 239 0.41 -3.83 1.60
C GLN A 239 1.26 -5.08 1.36
N GLN A 240 2.22 -5.37 2.25
CA GLN A 240 3.00 -6.61 2.19
C GLN A 240 2.11 -7.84 2.44
N CYS A 241 1.21 -7.77 3.43
CA CYS A 241 0.24 -8.81 3.72
C CYS A 241 -0.79 -8.97 2.58
N SER A 242 -1.26 -7.87 2.00
CA SER A 242 -2.15 -7.89 0.82
C SER A 242 -1.47 -8.57 -0.36
N ALA A 243 -0.20 -8.24 -0.65
CA ALA A 243 0.59 -8.91 -1.68
C ALA A 243 0.68 -10.42 -1.42
N MET A 244 1.08 -10.82 -0.22
CA MET A 244 1.15 -12.22 0.16
C MET A 244 -0.21 -12.94 0.04
N GLY A 245 -1.31 -12.34 0.51
CA GLY A 245 -2.65 -12.92 0.40
C GLY A 245 -3.17 -12.99 -1.04
N ASN A 246 -2.72 -12.08 -1.91
CA ASN A 246 -2.89 -12.17 -3.37
C ASN A 246 -1.92 -13.16 -4.03
N GLY A 247 -1.18 -13.97 -3.28
CA GLY A 247 -0.28 -14.98 -3.84
C GLY A 247 1.02 -14.42 -4.42
N VAL A 248 1.44 -13.22 -4.04
CA VAL A 248 2.76 -12.66 -4.37
C VAL A 248 3.81 -13.30 -3.47
N ILE A 249 4.31 -14.46 -3.89
CA ILE A 249 5.20 -15.30 -3.06
C ILE A 249 6.52 -15.58 -3.78
N ASN A 250 6.47 -16.12 -4.99
CA ASN A 250 7.66 -16.50 -5.75
C ASN A 250 8.23 -15.32 -6.53
N GLU A 251 9.51 -15.39 -6.92
CA GLU A 251 10.15 -14.39 -7.79
C GLU A 251 9.23 -14.05 -8.97
N GLY A 252 8.92 -12.77 -9.15
CA GLY A 252 8.10 -12.31 -10.27
C GLY A 252 6.60 -12.62 -10.16
N ASP A 253 6.10 -13.16 -9.06
CA ASP A 253 4.66 -13.06 -8.75
C ASP A 253 4.34 -11.58 -8.52
N THR A 254 3.27 -11.09 -9.14
CA THR A 254 2.92 -9.67 -9.14
C THR A 254 1.44 -9.48 -8.81
N GLN A 255 1.14 -8.48 -7.98
CA GLN A 255 -0.21 -7.93 -7.85
C GLN A 255 -0.30 -6.54 -8.46
N VAL A 256 -1.47 -6.23 -9.01
CA VAL A 256 -1.87 -4.90 -9.47
C VAL A 256 -3.17 -4.53 -8.77
N THR A 257 -3.10 -3.59 -7.84
CA THR A 257 -4.28 -3.09 -7.12
C THR A 257 -4.68 -1.75 -7.70
N THR A 258 -5.91 -1.62 -8.19
CA THR A 258 -6.43 -0.44 -8.89
C THR A 258 -7.60 0.21 -8.13
N GLY A 259 -7.28 1.14 -7.25
CA GLY A 259 -8.23 1.94 -6.45
C GLY A 259 -8.17 3.42 -6.85
N THR A 260 -8.21 4.34 -5.88
CA THR A 260 -8.03 5.79 -6.09
C THR A 260 -6.77 6.08 -6.92
N GLY A 261 -5.66 5.47 -6.52
CA GLY A 261 -4.44 5.25 -7.32
C GLY A 261 -4.22 3.75 -7.56
N SER A 262 -3.14 3.40 -8.24
CA SER A 262 -2.75 2.01 -8.45
C SER A 262 -1.40 1.69 -7.81
N PHE A 263 -1.26 0.47 -7.30
CA PHE A 263 -0.02 -0.05 -6.77
C PHE A 263 0.32 -1.36 -7.46
N VAL A 264 1.56 -1.46 -7.95
CA VAL A 264 2.09 -2.69 -8.54
C VAL A 264 3.14 -3.22 -7.60
N ILE A 265 2.92 -4.41 -7.05
CA ILE A 265 3.85 -5.03 -6.09
C ILE A 265 4.31 -6.36 -6.66
N THR A 266 5.63 -6.53 -6.79
CA THR A 266 6.26 -7.75 -7.31
C THR A 266 7.20 -8.35 -6.28
N SER A 267 7.12 -9.66 -6.07
CA SER A 267 8.03 -10.39 -5.19
C SER A 267 9.41 -10.53 -5.81
N SER A 268 10.44 -10.40 -4.97
CA SER A 268 11.85 -10.52 -5.34
C SER A 268 12.63 -11.28 -4.27
N ASP A 269 13.52 -12.17 -4.70
CA ASP A 269 14.44 -12.99 -3.91
C ASP A 269 15.68 -12.18 -3.51
N LYS A 270 15.90 -11.03 -4.14
CA LYS A 270 17.05 -10.14 -3.89
C LYS A 270 16.64 -8.68 -3.79
N ILE A 271 17.52 -7.88 -3.20
CA ILE A 271 17.38 -6.43 -3.13
C ILE A 271 17.64 -5.87 -4.53
N HIS A 272 16.76 -4.97 -4.97
CA HIS A 272 16.97 -4.18 -6.19
C HIS A 272 16.99 -2.70 -5.86
N ILE A 273 18.15 -2.09 -6.10
CA ILE A 273 18.38 -0.66 -6.01
C ILE A 273 18.79 -0.20 -7.40
N ASP A 274 18.01 0.69 -8.01
CA ASP A 274 18.38 1.33 -9.27
C ASP A 274 18.85 2.78 -9.09
N PRO A 275 19.80 3.30 -9.89
CA PRO A 275 20.40 4.62 -9.65
C PRO A 275 19.45 5.82 -9.73
N VAL A 276 18.22 5.64 -10.24
CA VAL A 276 17.23 6.72 -10.38
C VAL A 276 15.95 6.44 -9.58
N SER A 277 15.97 5.40 -8.74
CA SER A 277 14.91 5.00 -7.83
C SER A 277 13.54 4.88 -8.50
N LYS A 278 13.46 4.18 -9.65
CA LYS A 278 12.20 4.03 -10.40
C LYS A 278 11.10 3.39 -9.56
N VAL A 279 11.49 2.43 -8.72
CA VAL A 279 10.61 1.70 -7.80
C VAL A 279 11.21 1.72 -6.39
N ILE A 280 10.36 1.52 -5.39
CA ILE A 280 10.84 1.32 -4.02
C ILE A 280 11.02 -0.17 -3.76
N CYS A 281 12.03 -0.52 -2.97
CA CYS A 281 12.29 -1.88 -2.50
C CYS A 281 12.10 -1.92 -0.98
N SER A 282 11.41 -2.94 -0.47
CA SER A 282 11.23 -3.15 0.97
C SER A 282 11.13 -4.64 1.29
N VAL A 283 11.18 -5.01 2.56
CA VAL A 283 11.07 -6.42 2.97
C VAL A 283 9.63 -6.91 2.77
N SER A 284 9.48 -8.13 2.24
CA SER A 284 8.19 -8.79 2.01
C SER A 284 7.59 -9.34 3.30
N ALA A 285 6.27 -9.53 3.36
CA ALA A 285 5.65 -10.33 4.42
C ALA A 285 6.05 -11.82 4.33
N VAL A 286 6.45 -12.28 3.14
CA VAL A 286 7.04 -13.60 2.95
C VAL A 286 8.48 -13.58 3.51
N PRO A 287 8.83 -14.49 4.44
CA PRO A 287 10.17 -14.53 5.03
C PRO A 287 11.29 -14.64 3.99
N ASN A 288 12.39 -13.92 4.23
CA ASN A 288 13.61 -13.89 3.39
C ASN A 288 13.39 -13.39 1.95
N LYS A 289 12.33 -12.61 1.71
CA LYS A 289 12.05 -11.99 0.40
C LYS A 289 11.87 -10.49 0.52
N TYR A 290 11.91 -9.84 -0.63
CA TYR A 290 11.68 -8.42 -0.82
C TYR A 290 10.47 -8.22 -1.72
N ILE A 291 9.92 -7.01 -1.68
CA ILE A 291 8.95 -6.53 -2.65
C ILE A 291 9.47 -5.30 -3.36
N LEU A 292 9.18 -5.22 -4.64
CA LEU A 292 9.34 -4.01 -5.45
C LEU A 292 7.96 -3.40 -5.65
N GLU A 293 7.81 -2.15 -5.24
CA GLU A 293 6.52 -1.42 -5.25
C GLU A 293 6.64 -0.22 -6.20
N ALA A 294 5.72 -0.16 -7.17
CA ALA A 294 5.53 0.99 -8.04
C ALA A 294 4.18 1.64 -7.73
N SER A 295 4.19 2.97 -7.59
CA SER A 295 3.03 3.74 -7.14
C SER A 295 2.55 4.68 -8.23
N ILE A 296 1.28 4.54 -8.61
CA ILE A 296 0.59 5.36 -9.61
C ILE A 296 -0.46 6.17 -8.87
N LEU A 297 -0.24 7.49 -8.76
CA LEU A 297 -0.96 8.34 -7.83
C LEU A 297 -2.47 8.46 -8.14
N THR A 298 -2.83 8.45 -9.41
CA THR A 298 -4.21 8.63 -9.88
C THR A 298 -4.59 7.52 -10.85
N SER A 299 -5.69 6.83 -10.56
CA SER A 299 -6.26 5.78 -11.41
C SER A 299 -7.79 5.82 -11.34
N GLY A 300 -8.43 5.11 -10.42
CA GLY A 300 -9.88 5.14 -10.24
C GLY A 300 -10.42 6.54 -9.96
N THR A 301 -9.63 7.42 -9.33
CA THR A 301 -10.03 8.83 -9.14
C THR A 301 -10.21 9.58 -10.46
N ILE A 302 -9.45 9.24 -11.52
CA ILE A 302 -9.60 9.85 -12.85
C ILE A 302 -10.90 9.39 -13.49
N TYR A 303 -11.22 8.10 -13.36
CA TYR A 303 -12.47 7.54 -13.87
C TYR A 303 -13.69 8.15 -13.18
N ASN A 304 -13.62 8.30 -11.85
CA ASN A 304 -14.64 8.97 -11.06
C ASN A 304 -14.77 10.46 -11.41
N TRP A 305 -13.64 11.16 -11.56
CA TRP A 305 -13.63 12.55 -12.01
C TRP A 305 -14.32 12.71 -13.36
N PHE A 306 -14.03 11.84 -14.33
CA PHE A 306 -14.66 11.92 -15.64
C PHE A 306 -16.15 11.57 -15.59
N ASN A 307 -16.53 10.57 -14.81
CA ASN A 307 -17.92 10.20 -14.58
C ASN A 307 -18.71 11.40 -14.02
N ASN A 308 -18.22 12.01 -12.94
CA ASN A 308 -18.87 13.18 -12.32
C ASN A 308 -19.04 14.36 -13.28
N ASN A 309 -18.03 14.65 -14.11
CA ASN A 309 -18.06 15.85 -14.95
C ASN A 309 -18.81 15.67 -16.28
N PHE A 310 -18.97 14.43 -16.77
CA PHE A 310 -19.48 14.19 -18.13
C PHE A 310 -20.67 13.22 -18.22
N TYR A 311 -21.03 12.56 -17.11
CA TYR A 311 -22.12 11.59 -17.03
C TYR A 311 -23.14 11.91 -15.94
N CYS A 312 -22.76 12.64 -14.90
CA CYS A 312 -23.67 13.12 -13.86
C CYS A 312 -24.22 14.49 -14.25
N SER A 313 -25.54 14.70 -14.09
CA SER A 313 -26.22 15.97 -14.39
C SER A 313 -26.24 16.94 -13.20
N ASP A 314 -26.06 16.44 -11.98
CA ASP A 314 -26.09 17.20 -10.73
C ASP A 314 -24.94 16.78 -9.81
N GLU A 315 -24.40 17.71 -9.01
CA GLU A 315 -23.29 17.47 -8.07
C GLU A 315 -23.60 16.44 -6.97
N THR A 316 -24.89 16.14 -6.74
CA THR A 316 -25.35 15.16 -5.75
C THR A 316 -25.72 13.79 -6.36
N ALA A 317 -25.63 13.64 -7.69
CA ALA A 317 -25.97 12.40 -8.35
C ALA A 317 -24.92 11.32 -8.06
N GLU A 318 -25.38 10.08 -7.80
CA GLU A 318 -24.49 8.93 -7.74
C GLU A 318 -23.76 8.75 -9.08
N TYR A 319 -22.53 8.21 -9.02
CA TYR A 319 -21.73 7.89 -10.20
C TYR A 319 -22.52 6.99 -11.17
N ASN A 320 -22.65 7.40 -12.44
CA ASN A 320 -23.36 6.63 -13.45
C ASN A 320 -22.43 5.60 -14.11
N TYR A 321 -21.96 4.63 -13.33
CA TYR A 321 -21.01 3.61 -13.77
C TYR A 321 -21.51 2.79 -14.97
N ASP A 322 -22.80 2.46 -15.00
CA ASP A 322 -23.39 1.70 -16.11
C ASP A 322 -23.24 2.45 -17.43
N LYS A 323 -23.50 3.76 -17.45
CA LYS A 323 -23.44 4.55 -18.68
C LYS A 323 -22.01 4.83 -19.14
N ILE A 324 -21.09 5.16 -18.23
CA ILE A 324 -19.68 5.36 -18.61
C ILE A 324 -19.03 4.05 -19.08
N ASN A 325 -19.33 2.92 -18.44
CA ASN A 325 -18.83 1.61 -18.86
C ASN A 325 -19.38 1.23 -20.24
N PHE A 326 -20.69 1.40 -20.47
CA PHE A 326 -21.31 1.14 -21.77
C PHE A 326 -20.72 2.00 -22.90
N ASP A 327 -20.53 3.30 -22.65
CA ASP A 327 -19.94 4.21 -23.64
C ASP A 327 -18.47 3.84 -23.91
N ALA A 328 -17.71 3.43 -22.88
CA ALA A 328 -16.32 2.96 -23.05
C ALA A 328 -16.25 1.66 -23.86
N GLU A 329 -17.15 0.70 -23.61
CA GLU A 329 -17.24 -0.55 -24.37
C GLU A 329 -17.59 -0.32 -25.86
N SER A 330 -18.31 0.77 -26.16
CA SER A 330 -18.72 1.14 -27.52
C SER A 330 -17.60 1.80 -28.34
N SER A 331 -16.48 2.17 -27.72
CA SER A 331 -15.28 2.66 -28.41
C SER A 331 -14.38 1.48 -28.76
N GLU A 332 -13.67 1.49 -29.89
CA GLU A 332 -12.76 0.41 -30.29
C GLU A 332 -11.41 0.48 -29.54
N PRO A 333 -10.64 -0.64 -29.43
CA PRO A 333 -9.29 -0.62 -28.89
C PRO A 333 -8.43 0.49 -29.50
N GLY A 334 -7.80 1.30 -28.65
CA GLY A 334 -7.05 2.49 -29.08
C GLY A 334 -7.86 3.77 -29.12
N SER A 335 -9.13 3.73 -28.72
CA SER A 335 -9.95 4.91 -28.40
C SER A 335 -9.96 5.95 -29.52
N ASN A 336 -10.06 5.49 -30.77
CA ASN A 336 -10.00 6.31 -31.98
C ASN A 336 -8.80 7.29 -32.05
N GLY A 337 -7.66 6.88 -31.48
CA GLY A 337 -6.40 7.62 -31.50
C GLY A 337 -6.16 8.54 -30.30
N ILE A 338 -7.09 8.59 -29.34
CA ILE A 338 -6.88 9.37 -28.11
C ILE A 338 -5.86 8.67 -27.20
N ILE A 339 -4.88 9.44 -26.73
CA ILE A 339 -3.88 9.01 -25.76
C ILE A 339 -4.08 9.80 -24.49
N LEU A 340 -4.15 9.11 -23.35
CA LEU A 340 -4.16 9.73 -22.03
C LEU A 340 -2.78 9.65 -21.36
N LEU A 341 -2.29 10.80 -20.90
CA LEU A 341 -1.33 10.87 -19.78
C LEU A 341 -2.11 11.00 -18.46
N PRO A 342 -2.09 10.00 -17.56
CA PRO A 342 -2.99 9.95 -16.40
C PRO A 342 -2.48 10.73 -15.19
N TYR A 343 -1.69 11.80 -15.37
CA TYR A 343 -0.98 12.48 -14.27
C TYR A 343 -1.78 13.60 -13.61
N PHE A 344 -3.02 13.33 -13.19
CA PHE A 344 -3.93 14.34 -12.66
C PHE A 344 -3.50 14.90 -11.28
N GLN A 345 -2.55 14.25 -10.62
CA GLN A 345 -1.89 14.73 -9.39
C GLN A 345 -0.36 14.51 -9.46
N GLY A 346 0.24 14.74 -10.62
CA GLY A 346 1.63 14.38 -10.87
C GLY A 346 1.81 12.91 -11.25
N SER A 347 3.05 12.56 -11.58
CA SER A 347 3.45 11.19 -11.91
C SER A 347 4.23 10.58 -10.75
N GLY A 348 3.85 9.35 -10.37
CA GLY A 348 4.60 8.54 -9.41
C GLY A 348 5.68 7.73 -10.13
N SER A 349 5.83 6.46 -9.78
CA SER A 349 6.74 5.55 -10.49
C SER A 349 6.40 5.49 -11.98
N PRO A 350 7.41 5.53 -12.88
CA PRO A 350 8.84 5.61 -12.62
C PRO A 350 9.41 7.04 -12.64
N ASN A 351 8.61 8.03 -13.05
CA ASN A 351 9.10 9.37 -13.39
C ASN A 351 9.28 10.27 -12.16
N TRP A 352 8.46 10.09 -11.12
CA TRP A 352 8.43 10.88 -9.90
C TRP A 352 8.38 12.39 -10.15
N ASN A 353 7.63 12.80 -11.16
CA ASN A 353 7.51 14.20 -11.54
C ASN A 353 6.20 14.78 -10.96
N PRO A 354 6.26 15.60 -9.89
CA PRO A 354 5.09 16.21 -9.27
C PRO A 354 4.43 17.29 -10.15
N ASN A 355 5.14 17.79 -11.17
CA ASN A 355 4.65 18.81 -12.09
C ASN A 355 3.98 18.21 -13.35
N ALA A 356 3.95 16.89 -13.47
CA ALA A 356 3.22 16.24 -14.56
C ALA A 356 1.70 16.47 -14.41
N THR A 357 1.00 16.60 -15.53
CA THR A 357 -0.43 16.93 -15.57
C THR A 357 -1.19 15.97 -16.47
N GLY A 358 -2.51 15.86 -16.24
CA GLY A 358 -3.41 15.09 -17.09
C GLY A 358 -3.50 15.67 -18.50
N LEU A 359 -3.43 14.81 -19.53
CA LEU A 359 -3.52 15.23 -20.94
C LEU A 359 -4.28 14.21 -21.78
N PHE A 360 -5.29 14.67 -22.51
CA PHE A 360 -5.87 13.95 -23.65
C PHE A 360 -5.26 14.48 -24.95
N HIS A 361 -4.48 13.64 -25.64
CA HIS A 361 -3.86 13.97 -26.92
C HIS A 361 -4.55 13.21 -28.07
N GLY A 362 -4.63 13.81 -29.26
CA GLY A 362 -5.17 13.15 -30.45
C GLY A 362 -6.69 13.29 -30.66
N VAL A 363 -7.35 14.24 -29.99
CA VAL A 363 -8.79 14.51 -30.16
C VAL A 363 -9.10 15.06 -31.56
N SER A 364 -10.19 14.58 -32.18
CA SER A 364 -10.68 15.05 -33.48
C SER A 364 -12.19 15.33 -33.45
N LEU A 365 -12.75 15.93 -34.52
CA LEU A 365 -14.21 16.13 -34.64
C LEU A 365 -15.01 14.80 -34.71
N GLY A 366 -14.32 13.69 -35.01
CA GLY A 366 -14.90 12.35 -34.99
C GLY A 366 -15.01 11.75 -33.59
N THR A 367 -14.27 12.27 -32.62
CA THR A 367 -14.24 11.78 -31.26
C THR A 367 -15.62 11.83 -30.59
N ARG A 368 -15.94 10.81 -29.81
CA ARG A 368 -17.16 10.67 -29.00
C ARG A 368 -16.82 10.54 -27.52
N ARG A 369 -17.82 10.75 -26.66
CA ARG A 369 -17.65 10.67 -25.20
C ARG A 369 -17.08 9.32 -24.75
N GLY A 370 -17.50 8.22 -25.40
CA GLY A 370 -16.99 6.87 -25.13
C GLY A 370 -15.50 6.70 -25.39
N ASP A 371 -14.93 7.40 -26.38
CA ASP A 371 -13.49 7.34 -26.66
C ASP A 371 -12.67 7.94 -25.51
N PHE A 372 -13.17 9.01 -24.88
CA PHE A 372 -12.53 9.56 -23.69
C PHE A 372 -12.59 8.57 -22.53
N SER A 373 -13.75 7.99 -22.25
CA SER A 373 -13.93 6.99 -21.19
C SER A 373 -13.02 5.78 -21.38
N ARG A 374 -12.93 5.25 -22.61
CA ARG A 374 -12.03 4.14 -22.94
C ARG A 374 -10.56 4.54 -22.84
N SER A 375 -10.19 5.73 -23.34
CA SER A 375 -8.80 6.22 -23.25
C SER A 375 -8.31 6.40 -21.81
N ILE A 376 -9.23 6.64 -20.85
CA ILE A 376 -8.89 6.65 -19.42
C ILE A 376 -8.46 5.27 -18.94
N LEU A 377 -9.26 4.25 -19.24
CA LEU A 377 -8.94 2.87 -18.90
C LEU A 377 -7.64 2.41 -19.57
N GLU A 378 -7.48 2.71 -20.86
CA GLU A 378 -6.28 2.39 -21.63
C GLU A 378 -5.04 3.14 -21.14
N GLY A 379 -5.16 4.42 -20.77
CA GLY A 379 -4.07 5.23 -20.22
C GLY A 379 -3.60 4.76 -18.84
N ILE A 380 -4.54 4.37 -17.96
CA ILE A 380 -4.23 3.77 -16.66
C ILE A 380 -3.52 2.43 -16.86
N ALA A 381 -4.06 1.55 -17.71
CA ALA A 381 -3.44 0.27 -18.01
C ALA A 381 -2.05 0.46 -18.66
N ALA A 382 -1.86 1.45 -19.53
CA ALA A 382 -0.56 1.73 -20.13
C ALA A 382 0.48 2.16 -19.09
N GLU A 383 0.13 3.03 -18.14
CA GLU A 383 1.00 3.42 -17.03
C GLU A 383 1.39 2.22 -16.15
N ILE A 384 0.43 1.34 -15.83
CA ILE A 384 0.70 0.10 -15.10
C ILE A 384 1.61 -0.81 -15.92
N GLY A 385 1.33 -0.98 -17.21
CA GLY A 385 2.10 -1.81 -18.13
C GLY A 385 3.55 -1.35 -18.25
N GLU A 386 3.80 -0.05 -18.26
CA GLU A 386 5.17 0.50 -18.24
C GLU A 386 5.90 0.24 -16.92
N ASN A 387 5.20 0.31 -15.78
CA ASN A 387 5.77 -0.08 -14.49
C ASN A 387 6.04 -1.59 -14.41
N LEU A 388 5.18 -2.42 -15.00
CA LEU A 388 5.43 -3.86 -15.15
C LEU A 388 6.67 -4.13 -16.01
N ASP A 389 6.86 -3.41 -17.11
CA ASP A 389 8.05 -3.53 -17.97
C ASP A 389 9.34 -3.20 -17.19
N ILE A 390 9.29 -2.24 -16.27
CA ILE A 390 10.41 -1.90 -15.37
C ILE A 390 10.65 -3.02 -14.36
N LEU A 391 9.59 -3.53 -13.72
CA LEU A 391 9.69 -4.62 -12.76
C LEU A 391 10.26 -5.88 -13.42
N ARG A 392 9.85 -6.22 -14.65
CA ARG A 392 10.44 -7.30 -15.46
C ARG A 392 11.95 -7.13 -15.66
N SER A 393 12.46 -5.90 -15.77
CA SER A 393 13.91 -5.68 -15.90
C SER A 393 14.69 -6.04 -14.62
N TYR A 394 14.01 -6.13 -13.48
CA TYR A 394 14.61 -6.50 -12.19
C TYR A 394 14.50 -8.01 -11.91
N VAL A 395 13.29 -8.56 -11.98
CA VAL A 395 13.00 -9.94 -11.58
C VAL A 395 12.97 -10.92 -12.77
N GLY A 396 13.13 -10.42 -13.99
CA GLY A 396 13.01 -11.20 -15.21
C GLY A 396 11.55 -11.45 -15.59
N LYS A 397 11.14 -12.72 -15.63
CA LYS A 397 9.77 -13.07 -16.05
C LYS A 397 8.79 -12.80 -14.92
N ILE A 398 7.76 -12.01 -15.19
CA ILE A 398 6.57 -11.96 -14.34
C ILE A 398 5.77 -13.24 -14.58
N ALA A 399 5.64 -14.07 -13.55
CA ALA A 399 5.06 -15.41 -13.68
C ALA A 399 3.53 -15.40 -13.61
N ARG A 400 2.98 -14.46 -12.84
CA ARG A 400 1.56 -14.33 -12.53
C ARG A 400 1.23 -12.88 -12.21
N ILE A 401 0.13 -12.38 -12.78
CA ILE A 401 -0.41 -11.05 -12.45
C ILE A 401 -1.79 -11.24 -11.83
N ASN A 402 -1.93 -10.88 -10.56
CA ASN A 402 -3.22 -10.88 -9.87
C ASN A 402 -3.73 -9.44 -9.77
N ILE A 403 -4.93 -9.19 -10.30
CA ILE A 403 -5.56 -7.88 -10.31
C ILE A 403 -6.59 -7.75 -9.20
N SER A 404 -6.67 -6.58 -8.58
CA SER A 404 -7.67 -6.26 -7.55
C SER A 404 -8.01 -4.76 -7.56
N GLY A 405 -8.93 -4.34 -6.70
CA GLY A 405 -9.34 -2.94 -6.54
C GLY A 405 -10.69 -2.60 -7.18
N GLY A 406 -11.17 -1.37 -6.96
CA GLY A 406 -12.52 -0.97 -7.37
C GLY A 406 -12.73 -0.99 -8.88
N LEU A 407 -11.71 -0.67 -9.67
CA LEU A 407 -11.81 -0.68 -11.13
C LEU A 407 -11.94 -2.08 -11.73
N THR A 408 -11.54 -3.14 -11.02
CA THR A 408 -11.67 -4.51 -11.54
C THR A 408 -13.11 -5.03 -11.53
N LYS A 409 -14.05 -4.26 -10.99
CA LYS A 409 -15.49 -4.48 -11.19
C LYS A 409 -15.92 -4.25 -12.65
N ASN A 410 -15.11 -3.56 -13.45
CA ASN A 410 -15.34 -3.37 -14.87
C ASN A 410 -14.61 -4.46 -15.70
N PRO A 411 -15.33 -5.42 -16.31
CA PRO A 411 -14.70 -6.48 -17.11
C PRO A 411 -13.92 -5.97 -18.33
N LEU A 412 -14.34 -4.84 -18.94
CA LEU A 412 -13.61 -4.20 -20.03
C LEU A 412 -12.21 -3.80 -19.55
N PHE A 413 -12.10 -3.19 -18.37
CA PHE A 413 -10.80 -2.80 -17.82
C PHE A 413 -9.91 -4.01 -17.56
N ASN A 414 -10.46 -5.10 -17.02
CA ASN A 414 -9.71 -6.34 -16.79
C ASN A 414 -9.16 -6.93 -18.10
N GLN A 415 -9.96 -6.89 -19.16
CA GLN A 415 -9.52 -7.32 -20.50
C GLN A 415 -8.46 -6.39 -21.09
N ILE A 416 -8.64 -5.07 -20.97
CA ILE A 416 -7.65 -4.07 -21.40
C ILE A 416 -6.31 -4.31 -20.69
N GLN A 417 -6.33 -4.62 -19.39
CA GLN A 417 -5.11 -4.96 -18.65
C GLN A 417 -4.40 -6.17 -19.25
N ALA A 418 -5.11 -7.29 -19.50
CA ALA A 418 -4.53 -8.48 -20.12
C ALA A 418 -3.89 -8.14 -21.48
N ASP A 419 -4.63 -7.44 -22.33
CA ASP A 419 -4.20 -7.09 -23.69
C ASP A 419 -2.99 -6.12 -23.66
N MET A 420 -3.01 -5.13 -22.77
CA MET A 420 -1.96 -4.12 -22.60
C MET A 420 -0.65 -4.71 -22.07
N TYR A 421 -0.75 -5.70 -21.18
CA TYR A 421 0.41 -6.35 -20.58
C TYR A 421 0.98 -7.47 -21.45
N GLY A 422 0.19 -7.94 -22.43
CA GLY A 422 0.50 -9.08 -23.28
C GLY A 422 0.49 -10.42 -22.54
N GLU A 423 -0.17 -10.48 -21.37
CA GLU A 423 -0.15 -11.62 -20.45
C GLU A 423 -1.52 -11.84 -19.82
N SER A 424 -1.74 -13.06 -19.32
CA SER A 424 -2.97 -13.35 -18.58
C SER A 424 -2.98 -12.64 -17.23
N VAL A 425 -4.11 -12.04 -16.87
CA VAL A 425 -4.35 -11.50 -15.53
C VAL A 425 -5.43 -12.33 -14.82
N ASN A 426 -5.22 -12.58 -13.54
CA ASN A 426 -6.17 -13.31 -12.71
C ASN A 426 -6.88 -12.34 -11.79
N LEU A 427 -8.20 -12.40 -11.74
CA LEU A 427 -9.03 -11.72 -10.76
C LEU A 427 -9.42 -12.73 -9.68
N PRO A 428 -8.82 -12.66 -8.48
CA PRO A 428 -9.21 -13.52 -7.37
C PRO A 428 -10.65 -13.25 -6.93
N SER A 429 -11.35 -14.27 -6.43
CA SER A 429 -12.71 -14.12 -5.89
C SER A 429 -12.77 -13.62 -4.45
N ASP A 430 -11.64 -13.65 -3.72
CA ASP A 430 -11.56 -13.09 -2.37
C ASP A 430 -11.07 -11.64 -2.40
N PHE A 431 -11.80 -10.77 -1.69
CA PHE A 431 -11.46 -9.35 -1.56
C PHE A 431 -10.67 -9.05 -0.28
N GLU A 432 -10.61 -9.97 0.70
CA GLU A 432 -9.97 -9.77 2.00
C GLU A 432 -8.49 -10.21 2.02
N THR A 433 -7.75 -9.80 1.00
CA THR A 433 -6.38 -10.26 0.73
C THR A 433 -5.39 -9.91 1.85
N THR A 434 -5.51 -8.74 2.47
CA THR A 434 -4.65 -8.35 3.62
C THR A 434 -4.82 -9.30 4.80
N ALA A 435 -6.06 -9.57 5.21
CA ALA A 435 -6.36 -10.46 6.32
C ALA A 435 -6.00 -11.91 5.99
N LEU A 436 -6.20 -12.33 4.74
CA LEU A 436 -5.81 -13.65 4.25
C LEU A 436 -4.30 -13.86 4.31
N GLY A 437 -3.50 -12.87 3.92
CA GLY A 437 -2.06 -12.91 4.08
C GLY A 437 -1.65 -13.04 5.55
N ALA A 438 -2.22 -12.22 6.42
CA ALA A 438 -1.93 -12.30 7.85
C ALA A 438 -2.36 -13.62 8.49
N PHE A 439 -3.47 -14.22 8.04
CA PHE A 439 -3.85 -15.58 8.39
C PHE A 439 -2.78 -16.58 7.96
N ALA A 440 -2.34 -16.55 6.68
CA ALA A 440 -1.35 -17.50 6.17
C ALA A 440 -0.03 -17.44 6.95
N SER A 441 0.43 -16.23 7.29
CA SER A 441 1.58 -16.02 8.17
C SER A 441 1.40 -16.69 9.53
N ALA A 442 0.30 -16.42 10.23
CA ALA A 442 0.04 -17.02 11.55
C ALA A 442 -0.16 -18.53 11.47
N ALA A 443 -0.80 -19.04 10.42
CA ALA A 443 -1.04 -20.46 10.24
C ALA A 443 0.27 -21.25 10.10
N VAL A 444 1.28 -20.67 9.44
CA VAL A 444 2.64 -21.23 9.37
C VAL A 444 3.36 -21.08 10.71
N ALA A 445 3.31 -19.90 11.33
CA ALA A 445 3.96 -19.64 12.63
C ALA A 445 3.47 -20.59 13.75
N LEU A 446 2.19 -20.99 13.70
CA LEU A 446 1.57 -21.92 14.62
C LEU A 446 1.74 -23.39 14.22
N GLY A 447 2.41 -23.68 13.10
CA GLY A 447 2.63 -25.04 12.60
C GLY A 447 1.37 -25.75 12.07
N LEU A 448 0.32 -24.99 11.74
CA LEU A 448 -0.92 -25.53 11.17
C LEU A 448 -0.78 -25.89 9.69
N HIS A 449 0.07 -25.14 8.98
CA HIS A 449 0.42 -25.36 7.57
C HIS A 449 1.95 -25.32 7.44
N LYS A 450 2.50 -26.06 6.48
CA LYS A 450 3.96 -26.15 6.27
C LYS A 450 4.53 -24.94 5.54
N SER A 451 3.69 -24.22 4.80
CA SER A 451 4.08 -23.07 4.00
C SER A 451 2.95 -22.07 3.81
N ILE A 452 3.31 -20.83 3.46
CA ILE A 452 2.35 -19.78 3.14
C ILE A 452 1.48 -20.21 1.95
N THR A 453 2.09 -20.81 0.92
CA THR A 453 1.38 -21.34 -0.25
C THR A 453 0.28 -22.33 0.15
N GLU A 454 0.60 -23.30 1.00
CA GLU A 454 -0.36 -24.31 1.48
C GLU A 454 -1.52 -23.67 2.25
N ALA A 455 -1.23 -22.70 3.13
CA ALA A 455 -2.27 -22.00 3.89
C ALA A 455 -3.24 -21.21 2.98
N LEU A 456 -2.71 -20.53 1.96
CA LEU A 456 -3.53 -19.80 0.98
C LEU A 456 -4.35 -20.74 0.09
N GLU A 457 -3.76 -21.82 -0.41
CA GLU A 457 -4.47 -22.83 -1.20
C GLU A 457 -5.60 -23.48 -0.40
N CYS A 458 -5.38 -23.75 0.89
CA CYS A 458 -6.40 -24.30 1.77
C CYS A 458 -7.59 -23.36 1.94
N SER A 459 -7.33 -22.06 2.20
CA SER A 459 -8.38 -21.04 2.31
C SER A 459 -9.13 -20.79 0.98
N ASN A 460 -8.45 -20.97 -0.15
CA ASN A 460 -9.00 -20.75 -1.48
C ASN A 460 -9.54 -22.00 -2.17
N LYS A 461 -9.60 -23.16 -1.49
CA LYS A 461 -9.91 -24.47 -2.09
C LYS A 461 -11.21 -24.52 -2.90
N TYR A 462 -12.20 -23.67 -2.58
CA TYR A 462 -13.50 -23.61 -3.24
C TYR A 462 -13.76 -22.28 -3.97
N LYS A 463 -12.71 -21.48 -4.16
CA LYS A 463 -12.78 -20.16 -4.78
C LYS A 463 -12.28 -20.24 -6.21
N GLU A 464 -13.14 -19.90 -7.18
CA GLU A 464 -12.76 -19.81 -8.59
C GLU A 464 -12.24 -18.41 -8.90
N ASN A 465 -11.14 -18.34 -9.65
CA ASN A 465 -10.58 -17.09 -10.14
C ASN A 465 -11.03 -16.87 -11.58
N THR A 466 -11.35 -15.62 -11.92
CA THR A 466 -11.61 -15.26 -13.32
C THR A 466 -10.28 -14.96 -14.01
N VAL A 467 -9.98 -15.64 -15.10
CA VAL A 467 -8.74 -15.43 -15.86
C VAL A 467 -9.07 -14.71 -17.17
N TYR A 468 -8.47 -13.53 -17.36
CA TYR A 468 -8.54 -12.79 -18.61
C TYR A 468 -7.29 -13.09 -19.42
N LYS A 469 -7.47 -13.61 -20.63
CA LYS A 469 -6.37 -13.92 -21.56
C LYS A 469 -6.24 -12.78 -22.57
N PRO A 470 -5.01 -12.42 -22.97
CA PRO A 470 -4.82 -11.34 -23.94
C PRO A 470 -5.45 -11.71 -25.30
N ILE A 471 -6.18 -10.76 -25.87
CA ILE A 471 -6.71 -10.82 -27.24
C ILE A 471 -5.58 -10.41 -28.17
N LEU A 472 -5.06 -11.36 -28.95
CA LEU A 472 -3.85 -11.16 -29.77
C LEU A 472 -3.92 -9.94 -30.70
N ASN A 473 -5.08 -9.67 -31.30
CA ASN A 473 -5.28 -8.54 -32.21
C ASN A 473 -5.13 -7.17 -31.51
N ASN A 474 -5.35 -7.10 -30.20
CA ASN A 474 -5.26 -5.87 -29.44
C ASN A 474 -3.83 -5.55 -28.98
N ILE A 475 -2.95 -6.56 -28.92
CA ILE A 475 -1.59 -6.42 -28.37
C ILE A 475 -0.78 -5.38 -29.16
N GLU A 476 -0.82 -5.43 -30.49
CA GLU A 476 -0.08 -4.47 -31.32
C GLU A 476 -0.62 -3.03 -31.15
N ILE A 477 -1.94 -2.89 -31.03
CA ILE A 477 -2.59 -1.59 -30.79
C ILE A 477 -2.09 -1.03 -29.45
N TYR A 478 -2.14 -1.81 -28.39
CA TYR A 478 -1.74 -1.37 -27.05
C TYR A 478 -0.24 -1.17 -26.89
N TYR A 479 0.58 -1.97 -27.56
CA TYR A 479 2.01 -1.71 -27.65
C TYR A 479 2.31 -0.34 -28.27
N ASN A 480 1.61 0.00 -29.36
CA ASN A 480 1.72 1.33 -30.00
C ASN A 480 1.22 2.46 -29.10
N ILE A 481 0.18 2.25 -28.28
CA ILE A 481 -0.27 3.23 -27.29
C ILE A 481 0.85 3.52 -26.29
N LYS A 482 1.48 2.50 -25.69
CA LYS A 482 2.58 2.70 -24.74
C LYS A 482 3.73 3.52 -25.35
N ILE A 483 4.13 3.21 -26.59
CA ILE A 483 5.19 3.96 -27.29
C ILE A 483 4.80 5.43 -27.48
N ARG A 484 3.61 5.69 -28.04
CA ARG A 484 3.17 7.07 -28.33
C ARG A 484 3.00 7.87 -27.05
N ARG A 485 2.47 7.25 -25.98
CA ARG A 485 2.32 7.86 -24.66
C ARG A 485 3.66 8.31 -24.09
N LYS A 486 4.69 7.45 -24.15
CA LYS A 486 6.07 7.80 -23.77
C LYS A 486 6.64 8.94 -24.60
N ALA A 487 6.41 8.95 -25.91
CA ALA A 487 6.85 10.03 -26.78
C ALA A 487 6.22 11.37 -26.38
N VAL A 488 4.89 11.40 -26.19
CA VAL A 488 4.16 12.60 -25.73
C VAL A 488 4.68 13.08 -24.37
N TYR A 489 4.90 12.16 -23.42
CA TYR A 489 5.47 12.53 -22.13
C TYR A 489 6.86 13.16 -22.27
N ASN A 490 7.74 12.53 -23.05
CA ASN A 490 9.11 13.01 -23.24
C ASN A 490 9.13 14.38 -23.92
N ASP A 491 8.30 14.62 -24.93
CA ASP A 491 8.25 15.91 -25.61
C ASP A 491 7.82 17.05 -24.67
N LEU A 492 6.95 16.76 -23.71
CA LEU A 492 6.44 17.75 -22.75
C LEU A 492 7.41 18.04 -21.60
N TYR A 493 8.07 17.01 -21.07
CA TYR A 493 8.80 17.13 -19.81
C TYR A 493 10.31 16.94 -19.94
N ASN A 494 10.77 16.21 -20.95
CA ASN A 494 12.19 15.86 -21.14
C ASN A 494 12.81 16.44 -22.42
N GLY A 495 12.00 17.02 -23.31
CA GLY A 495 12.45 17.67 -24.54
C GLY A 495 12.91 19.11 -24.33
N ASN A 496 13.56 19.68 -25.34
CA ASN A 496 14.01 21.09 -25.36
C ASN A 496 12.85 22.12 -25.31
N ASN A 497 11.59 21.67 -25.43
CA ASN A 497 10.38 22.47 -25.34
C ASN A 497 9.72 22.32 -23.96
N GLN A 498 10.47 22.52 -22.87
CA GLN A 498 9.83 22.64 -21.55
C GLN A 498 8.81 23.78 -21.60
N LEU A 499 7.52 23.43 -21.64
CA LEU A 499 6.43 24.38 -21.44
C LEU A 499 6.50 24.80 -19.96
N ASN A 500 7.36 25.76 -19.66
CA ASN A 500 7.44 26.39 -18.34
C ASN A 500 6.15 27.19 -18.10
N TYR A 501 5.15 26.52 -17.54
CA TYR A 501 3.91 27.16 -17.08
C TYR A 501 4.12 28.05 -15.83
N SER A 502 5.35 28.20 -15.34
CA SER A 502 5.68 29.03 -14.16
C SER A 502 5.91 30.52 -14.45
N ASP A 503 6.07 30.94 -15.71
CA ASP A 503 6.23 32.36 -16.05
C ASP A 503 4.89 33.03 -16.37
N SER A 504 3.97 33.04 -15.39
CA SER A 504 2.89 34.05 -15.39
C SER A 504 3.47 35.39 -14.93
N LYS A 505 4.27 36.02 -15.80
CA LYS A 505 4.53 37.45 -15.70
C LYS A 505 3.17 38.15 -15.64
N LYS A 506 2.96 38.91 -14.57
CA LYS A 506 1.89 39.89 -14.39
C LYS A 506 1.53 40.52 -15.73
N VAL A 507 0.39 40.12 -16.30
CA VAL A 507 -0.28 40.93 -17.31
C VAL A 507 -0.80 42.15 -16.54
N SER A 508 0.02 43.19 -16.49
CA SER A 508 -0.40 44.51 -16.06
C SER A 508 -1.50 44.97 -17.01
N ILE A 509 -2.74 44.89 -16.53
CA ILE A 509 -3.88 45.56 -17.15
C ILE A 509 -3.57 47.05 -17.08
N VAL A 510 -3.14 47.63 -18.19
CA VAL A 510 -3.13 49.08 -18.39
C VAL A 510 -4.59 49.49 -18.56
N ARG A 511 -5.05 50.38 -17.68
CA ARG A 511 -6.40 50.97 -17.67
C ARG A 511 -6.71 51.74 -18.94
#